data_AF-A0A482XIL9-F1
#
_entry.id   AF-A0A482XIL9-F1
#
_cell.length_a   1.000
_cell.length_b   1.000
_cell.length_c   1.000
_cell.angle_alpha   90.00
_cell.angle_beta   90.00
_cell.angle_gamma   90.00
#
_symmetry.space_group_name_H-M   'P 1'
#
loop_
_entity.id
_entity.type
_entity.pdbx_description
1 polymer ?
#
loop_
_entity_poly.entity_id
_entity_poly.type
_entity_poly.pdbx_seq_one_letter_code
_entity_poly.pdbx_strand_id
1 'polypeptide(L)'
;MDKSPEEAVRGSSQVLKSRVFYVTEYRDLLAILIHVFKKHRFSKIYMKDLIETLHIFMKMLQKFSEKHRGGLVVQQKKRVVKKSGKKNSKSKSGAQQAANMEAIWDQVGPQLSAVLQSDAQIPTDVVPFDATSDVPIDEQKVDAMKRIQSLLKSGSFEEAIGLLRASRDVWPENNCFGAPDLQPEDEFMAVRDIFMADLGQPGGKKPFAFS
;
A
#
# COMPACT_ATOMS: atom_id res chain seq x y z
N MET A 1 5.59 -10.66 30.64
CA MET A 1 6.06 -9.50 29.86
C MET A 1 5.12 -8.31 29.97
N ASP A 2 3.81 -8.42 29.69
CA ASP A 2 2.91 -7.25 29.77
C ASP A 2 2.68 -6.69 31.17
N LYS A 3 2.80 -7.54 32.20
CA LYS A 3 2.70 -7.17 33.61
C LYS A 3 4.09 -6.95 34.24
N SER A 4 5.14 -6.83 33.44
CA SER A 4 6.49 -6.61 33.94
C SER A 4 6.57 -5.23 34.63
N PRO A 5 7.30 -5.10 35.75
CA PRO A 5 7.54 -3.79 36.38
C PRO A 5 8.38 -2.87 35.48
N GLU A 6 9.20 -3.43 34.60
CA GLU A 6 10.10 -2.67 33.71
C GLU A 6 9.39 -2.16 32.44
N GLU A 7 9.45 -0.85 32.25
CA GLU A 7 8.93 -0.13 31.07
C GLU A 7 9.50 -0.67 29.76
N ALA A 8 10.82 -0.89 29.69
CA ALA A 8 11.53 -1.36 28.51
C ALA A 8 11.04 -2.74 28.04
N VAL A 9 10.78 -3.65 28.97
CA VAL A 9 10.25 -5.00 28.69
C VAL A 9 8.82 -4.93 28.19
N ARG A 10 7.99 -4.01 28.72
CA ARG A 10 6.63 -3.79 28.23
C ARG A 10 6.63 -3.19 26.82
N GLY A 11 7.46 -2.16 26.58
CA GLY A 11 7.59 -1.51 25.27
C GLY A 11 8.00 -2.52 24.18
N SER A 12 9.04 -3.32 24.46
CA SER A 12 9.51 -4.36 23.55
C SER A 12 8.43 -5.43 23.27
N SER A 13 7.68 -5.84 24.30
CA SER A 13 6.54 -6.76 24.15
C SER A 13 5.43 -6.19 23.26
N GLN A 14 5.11 -4.89 23.38
CA GLN A 14 4.10 -4.25 22.51
C GLN A 14 4.55 -4.19 21.05
N VAL A 15 5.82 -3.84 20.80
CA VAL A 15 6.37 -3.79 19.43
C VAL A 15 6.35 -5.18 18.79
N LEU A 16 6.75 -6.22 19.53
CA LEU A 16 6.75 -7.59 19.02
C LEU A 16 5.33 -8.07 18.68
N LYS A 17 4.35 -7.78 19.55
CA LYS A 17 2.94 -8.11 19.29
C LYS A 17 2.39 -7.39 18.08
N SER A 18 2.72 -6.10 17.92
CA SER A 18 2.34 -5.34 16.73
C SER A 18 2.86 -6.02 15.47
N ARG A 19 4.16 -6.35 15.42
CA ARG A 19 4.74 -7.07 14.27
C ARG A 19 4.06 -8.41 14.00
N VAL A 20 3.80 -9.21 15.03
CA VAL A 20 3.12 -10.51 14.89
C VAL A 20 1.69 -10.39 14.35
N PHE A 21 0.95 -9.35 14.73
CA PHE A 21 -0.46 -9.18 14.31
C PHE A 21 -0.66 -8.37 13.03
N TYR A 22 0.32 -7.56 12.60
CA TYR A 22 0.20 -6.76 11.38
C TYR A 22 0.90 -7.36 10.17
N VAL A 23 1.98 -8.13 10.36
CA VAL A 23 2.67 -8.82 9.25
C VAL A 23 1.84 -10.02 8.79
N THR A 24 1.47 -10.03 7.51
CA THR A 24 0.56 -11.02 6.91
C THR A 24 1.08 -12.46 6.98
N GLU A 25 2.38 -12.65 6.87
CA GLU A 25 3.08 -13.93 6.86
C GLU A 25 2.90 -14.64 8.20
N TYR A 26 3.02 -13.90 9.31
CA TYR A 26 2.80 -14.46 10.65
C TYR A 26 1.32 -14.74 10.91
N ARG A 27 0.41 -13.92 10.38
CA ARG A 27 -1.04 -14.12 10.51
C ARG A 27 -1.52 -15.36 9.76
N ASP A 28 -1.01 -15.56 8.54
CA ASP A 28 -1.45 -16.65 7.67
C ASP A 28 -0.77 -17.98 8.04
N LEU A 29 0.39 -17.95 8.71
CA LEU A 29 1.17 -19.14 9.07
C LEU A 29 0.35 -20.23 9.78
N LEU A 30 -0.34 -19.90 10.87
CA LEU A 30 -1.09 -20.89 11.65
C LEU A 30 -2.24 -21.49 10.84
N ALA A 31 -2.92 -20.67 10.01
CA ALA A 31 -3.97 -21.14 9.13
C ALA A 31 -3.42 -22.08 8.03
N ILE A 32 -2.26 -21.74 7.46
CA ILE A 32 -1.56 -22.59 6.48
C ILE A 32 -1.15 -23.92 7.11
N LEU A 33 -0.56 -23.90 8.31
CA LEU A 33 -0.12 -25.12 9.00
C LEU A 33 -1.29 -26.06 9.31
N ILE A 34 -2.46 -25.51 9.67
CA ILE A 34 -3.69 -26.30 9.88
C ILE A 34 -4.20 -26.86 8.55
N HIS A 35 -4.19 -26.06 7.49
CA HIS A 35 -4.65 -26.50 6.17
C HIS A 35 -3.77 -27.61 5.58
N VAL A 36 -2.46 -27.53 5.79
CA VAL A 36 -1.48 -28.53 5.30
C VAL A 36 -1.45 -29.78 6.18
N PHE A 37 -2.02 -29.74 7.39
CA PHE A 37 -2.02 -30.89 8.29
C PHE A 37 -2.71 -32.11 7.67
N LYS A 38 -1.93 -33.18 7.49
CA LYS A 38 -2.37 -34.50 7.05
C LYS A 38 -2.14 -35.53 8.16
N LYS A 39 -3.21 -36.15 8.66
CA LYS A 39 -3.18 -37.19 9.73
C LYS A 39 -2.21 -38.35 9.46
N HIS A 40 -1.92 -38.65 8.19
CA HIS A 40 -0.99 -39.72 7.79
C HIS A 40 0.48 -39.28 7.71
N ARG A 41 0.77 -37.97 7.67
CA ARG A 41 2.14 -37.41 7.61
C ARG A 41 2.61 -36.84 8.94
N PHE A 42 1.70 -36.40 9.80
CA PHE A 42 2.03 -35.70 11.04
C PHE A 42 1.55 -36.46 12.27
N SER A 43 2.26 -36.31 13.38
CA SER A 43 1.94 -36.96 14.65
C SER A 43 0.73 -36.32 15.35
N LYS A 44 0.07 -37.07 16.24
CA LYS A 44 -1.02 -36.55 17.08
C LYS A 44 -0.54 -35.45 18.04
N ILE A 45 0.74 -35.51 18.45
CA ILE A 45 1.37 -34.51 19.32
C ILE A 45 1.49 -33.19 18.57
N TYR A 46 1.99 -33.22 17.33
CA TYR A 46 2.07 -32.02 16.49
C TYR A 46 0.69 -31.37 16.27
N MET A 47 -0.36 -32.17 16.07
CA MET A 47 -1.73 -31.66 15.96
C MET A 47 -2.19 -30.94 17.24
N LYS A 48 -1.88 -31.51 18.41
CA LYS A 48 -2.19 -30.92 19.71
C LYS A 48 -1.46 -29.59 19.88
N ASP A 49 -0.15 -29.57 19.62
CA ASP A 49 0.68 -28.37 19.74
C ASP A 49 0.22 -27.27 18.78
N LEU A 50 -0.20 -27.64 17.57
CA LEU A 50 -0.71 -26.70 16.58
C LEU A 50 -2.03 -26.05 17.02
N ILE A 51 -2.96 -26.83 17.57
CA ILE A 51 -4.23 -26.32 18.10
C ILE A 51 -3.98 -25.45 19.36
N GLU A 52 -3.07 -25.87 20.24
CA GLU A 52 -2.70 -25.13 21.44
C GLU A 52 -2.06 -23.78 21.08
N THR A 53 -1.17 -23.78 20.08
CA THR A 53 -0.55 -22.56 19.54
C THR A 53 -1.60 -21.63 18.93
N LEU A 54 -2.55 -22.15 18.15
CA LEU A 54 -3.67 -21.36 17.61
C LEU A 54 -4.52 -20.76 18.74
N HIS A 55 -4.84 -21.55 19.77
CA HIS A 55 -5.63 -21.07 20.91
C HIS A 55 -4.93 -19.93 21.65
N ILE A 56 -3.63 -20.07 21.91
CA ILE A 56 -2.81 -19.03 22.55
C ILE A 56 -2.75 -17.77 21.66
N PHE A 57 -2.54 -17.94 20.36
CA PHE A 57 -2.54 -16.83 19.39
C PHE A 57 -3.86 -16.05 19.41
N MET A 58 -5.00 -16.74 19.39
CA MET A 58 -6.32 -16.10 19.45
C MET A 58 -6.55 -15.37 20.78
N LYS A 59 -6.12 -15.96 21.90
CA LYS A 59 -6.16 -15.28 23.21
C LYS A 59 -5.30 -14.02 23.27
N MET A 60 -4.12 -14.04 22.64
CA MET A 60 -3.27 -12.85 22.54
C MET A 60 -3.91 -11.78 21.65
N LEU A 61 -4.52 -12.19 20.53
CA LEU A 61 -5.22 -11.30 19.62
C LEU A 61 -6.44 -10.63 20.28
N GLN A 62 -7.21 -11.39 21.06
CA GLN A 62 -8.35 -10.87 21.81
C GLN A 62 -7.91 -9.75 22.77
N LYS A 63 -6.90 -10.00 23.62
CA LYS A 63 -6.38 -9.00 24.56
C LYS A 63 -5.77 -7.78 23.86
N PHE A 64 -5.14 -8.00 22.71
CA PHE A 64 -4.63 -6.92 21.88
C PHE A 64 -5.78 -6.05 21.35
N SER A 65 -6.84 -6.68 20.85
CA SER A 65 -8.03 -6.00 20.30
C SER A 65 -8.81 -5.21 21.37
N GLU A 66 -8.93 -5.75 22.58
CA GLU A 66 -9.54 -5.11 23.75
C GLU A 66 -8.75 -3.84 24.15
N LYS A 67 -7.41 -3.91 24.17
CA LYS A 67 -6.54 -2.77 24.50
C LYS A 67 -6.59 -1.66 23.44
N HIS A 68 -6.80 -2.01 22.18
CA HIS A 68 -6.87 -1.08 21.05
C HIS A 68 -8.32 -0.62 20.71
N ARG A 69 -9.27 -0.72 21.66
CA ARG A 69 -10.69 -0.29 21.52
C ARG A 69 -11.36 -0.75 20.21
N GLY A 70 -11.12 -2.00 19.81
CA GLY A 70 -11.74 -2.58 18.61
C GLY A 70 -11.15 -2.11 17.27
N GLY A 71 -10.09 -1.29 17.28
CA GLY A 71 -9.39 -0.82 16.09
C GLY A 71 -8.27 -1.77 15.64
N LEU A 72 -8.60 -3.01 15.27
CA LEU A 72 -7.65 -3.81 14.48
C LEU A 72 -7.78 -3.35 13.03
N VAL A 73 -6.85 -2.51 12.59
CA VAL A 73 -6.79 -2.06 11.19
C VAL A 73 -6.38 -3.26 10.35
N VAL A 74 -7.38 -3.99 9.86
CA VAL A 74 -7.17 -5.04 8.89
C VAL A 74 -6.79 -4.33 7.59
N GLN A 75 -5.53 -4.47 7.16
CA GLN A 75 -5.20 -4.25 5.75
C GLN A 75 -6.15 -5.15 4.96
N GLN A 76 -7.14 -4.54 4.31
CA GLN A 76 -7.98 -5.27 3.39
C GLN A 76 -7.06 -5.74 2.28
N LYS A 77 -6.75 -7.03 2.26
CA LYS A 77 -6.18 -7.68 1.10
C LYS A 77 -7.17 -7.38 -0.03
N LYS A 78 -6.84 -6.43 -0.91
CA LYS A 78 -7.61 -6.19 -2.14
C LYS A 78 -7.69 -7.56 -2.80
N ARG A 79 -8.86 -8.21 -2.71
CA ARG A 79 -9.11 -9.42 -3.48
C ARG A 79 -8.79 -9.03 -4.90
N VAL A 80 -7.85 -9.74 -5.53
CA VAL A 80 -7.73 -9.72 -6.99
C VAL A 80 -9.03 -10.32 -7.48
N VAL A 81 -10.02 -9.45 -7.70
CA VAL A 81 -11.28 -9.80 -8.31
C VAL A 81 -10.92 -10.18 -9.74
N LYS A 82 -10.91 -11.48 -10.03
CA LYS A 82 -11.18 -11.95 -11.39
C LYS A 82 -12.52 -11.31 -11.77
N LYS A 83 -12.50 -10.31 -12.64
CA LYS A 83 -13.70 -9.63 -13.15
C LYS A 83 -14.57 -10.65 -13.90
N SER A 84 -15.42 -11.38 -13.18
CA SER A 84 -16.68 -11.87 -13.72
C SER A 84 -17.74 -10.83 -13.40
N GLY A 85 -18.24 -10.17 -14.43
CA GLY A 85 -19.12 -9.01 -14.31
C GLY A 85 -20.36 -9.29 -13.46
N LYS A 86 -20.63 -8.41 -12.50
CA LYS A 86 -21.98 -8.16 -12.03
C LYS A 86 -22.13 -6.71 -11.52
N LYS A 87 -22.71 -5.91 -12.41
CA LYS A 87 -23.49 -4.67 -12.24
C LYS A 87 -23.47 -4.06 -10.82
N ASN A 88 -22.73 -2.98 -10.66
CA ASN A 88 -22.81 -2.11 -9.49
C ASN A 88 -23.81 -0.97 -9.78
N SER A 89 -24.90 -0.92 -9.02
CA SER A 89 -25.84 0.20 -9.03
C SER A 89 -25.51 1.18 -7.90
N LYS A 90 -24.68 2.18 -8.24
CA LYS A 90 -24.55 3.54 -7.66
C LYS A 90 -23.21 4.08 -8.17
N SER A 91 -23.07 5.24 -8.81
CA SER A 91 -24.00 6.29 -9.23
C SER A 91 -23.14 7.32 -9.96
N LYS A 92 -23.19 7.37 -11.29
CA LYS A 92 -22.82 8.48 -12.22
C LYS A 92 -21.55 9.36 -12.05
N SER A 93 -20.78 9.31 -10.97
CA SER A 93 -19.61 10.18 -10.74
C SER A 93 -18.29 9.59 -11.24
N GLY A 94 -18.07 8.27 -11.08
CA GLY A 94 -16.82 7.62 -11.51
C GLY A 94 -16.63 7.58 -13.03
N ALA A 95 -17.72 7.49 -13.80
CA ALA A 95 -17.66 7.55 -15.27
C ALA A 95 -17.30 8.96 -15.77
N GLN A 96 -17.76 10.01 -15.08
CA GLN A 96 -17.43 11.39 -15.43
C GLN A 96 -15.98 11.72 -15.06
N GLN A 97 -15.48 11.22 -13.92
CA GLN A 97 -14.08 11.39 -13.52
C GLN A 97 -13.13 10.61 -14.43
N ALA A 98 -13.44 9.37 -14.80
CA ALA A 98 -12.65 8.60 -15.74
C ALA A 98 -12.63 9.27 -17.14
N ALA A 99 -13.78 9.72 -17.64
CA ALA A 99 -13.86 10.44 -18.92
C ALA A 99 -13.11 11.78 -18.88
N ASN A 100 -13.13 12.49 -17.76
CA ASN A 100 -12.38 13.73 -17.58
C ASN A 100 -10.86 13.46 -17.51
N MET A 101 -10.42 12.41 -16.81
CA MET A 101 -9.01 12.05 -16.78
C MET A 101 -8.51 11.57 -18.15
N GLU A 102 -9.30 10.81 -18.91
CA GLU A 102 -8.94 10.43 -20.27
C GLU A 102 -8.79 11.64 -21.20
N ALA A 103 -9.69 12.63 -21.10
CA ALA A 103 -9.60 13.88 -21.87
C ALA A 103 -8.40 14.76 -21.48
N ILE A 104 -7.98 14.75 -20.20
CA ILE A 104 -6.76 15.43 -19.76
C ILE A 104 -5.52 14.67 -20.25
N TRP A 105 -5.57 13.34 -20.24
CA TRP A 105 -4.48 12.51 -20.73
C TRP A 105 -4.25 12.66 -22.24
N ASP A 106 -5.29 12.87 -23.04
CA ASP A 106 -5.13 13.14 -24.48
C ASP A 106 -4.29 14.41 -24.74
N GLN A 107 -4.26 15.35 -23.80
CA GLN A 107 -3.44 16.56 -23.87
C GLN A 107 -2.03 16.34 -23.27
N VAL A 108 -1.95 15.61 -22.16
CA VAL A 108 -0.71 15.36 -21.40
C VAL A 108 0.17 14.30 -22.06
N GLY A 109 -0.42 13.25 -22.64
CA GLY A 109 0.27 12.09 -23.19
C GLY A 109 1.30 12.44 -24.27
N PRO A 110 0.96 13.25 -25.30
CA PRO A 110 1.94 13.67 -26.31
C PRO A 110 3.12 14.46 -25.74
N GLN A 111 2.86 15.33 -24.75
CA GLN A 111 3.88 16.15 -24.09
C GLN A 111 4.80 15.29 -23.23
N LEU A 112 4.24 14.36 -22.46
CA LEU A 112 4.98 13.40 -21.67
C LEU A 112 5.87 12.50 -22.56
N SER A 113 5.33 12.02 -23.70
CA SER A 113 6.10 11.22 -24.65
C SER A 113 7.27 12.02 -25.25
N ALA A 114 7.09 13.32 -25.50
CA ALA A 114 8.16 14.19 -25.98
C ALA A 114 9.25 14.38 -24.90
N VAL A 115 8.88 14.52 -23.63
CA VAL A 115 9.84 14.62 -22.51
C VAL A 115 10.60 13.32 -22.30
N LEU A 116 9.95 12.17 -22.55
CA LEU A 116 10.58 10.86 -22.39
C LEU A 116 11.53 10.49 -23.53
N GLN A 117 11.26 10.99 -24.74
CA GLN A 117 12.11 10.82 -25.93
C GLN A 117 13.19 11.89 -26.05
N SER A 118 12.98 13.07 -25.46
CA SER A 118 14.01 14.08 -25.36
C SER A 118 14.94 13.74 -24.21
N ASP A 119 16.22 14.03 -24.37
CA ASP A 119 17.24 13.91 -23.32
C ASP A 119 17.09 15.09 -22.32
N ALA A 120 15.84 15.34 -21.90
CA ALA A 120 15.48 16.40 -20.97
C ALA A 120 16.19 16.15 -19.63
N GLN A 121 16.65 17.22 -18.98
CA GLN A 121 17.32 17.14 -17.69
C GLN A 121 16.31 16.77 -16.60
N ILE A 122 15.98 15.48 -16.53
CA ILE A 122 15.09 14.93 -15.51
C ILE A 122 15.78 15.09 -14.15
N PRO A 123 15.16 15.79 -13.19
CA PRO A 123 15.74 15.95 -11.87
C PRO A 123 15.95 14.59 -11.19
N THR A 124 17.19 14.30 -10.82
CA THR A 124 17.54 13.06 -10.08
C THR A 124 17.54 13.25 -8.57
N ASP A 125 17.55 14.48 -8.08
CA ASP A 125 17.60 14.84 -6.66
C ASP A 125 16.21 14.97 -6.02
N VAL A 126 15.25 14.17 -6.49
CA VAL A 126 13.87 14.21 -5.97
C VAL A 126 13.75 13.19 -4.85
N VAL A 127 13.32 13.65 -3.67
CA VAL A 127 13.10 12.79 -2.50
C VAL A 127 11.64 12.34 -2.48
N PRO A 128 11.34 11.05 -2.71
CA PRO A 128 9.97 10.58 -2.91
C PRO A 128 9.21 10.33 -1.59
N PHE A 129 9.92 10.21 -0.47
CA PHE A 129 9.36 9.93 0.85
C PHE A 129 10.09 10.70 1.95
N ASP A 130 9.41 10.97 3.07
CA ASP A 130 10.00 11.64 4.22
C ASP A 130 10.28 10.63 5.33
N ALA A 131 11.56 10.28 5.49
CA ALA A 131 12.04 9.36 6.51
C ALA A 131 11.85 9.87 7.95
N THR A 132 11.59 11.18 8.13
CA THR A 132 11.35 11.80 9.44
C THR A 132 9.86 11.93 9.77
N SER A 133 8.98 11.54 8.84
CA SER A 133 7.53 11.59 9.03
C SER A 133 7.01 10.41 9.84
N ASP A 134 6.05 10.68 10.74
CA ASP A 134 5.32 9.64 11.48
C ASP A 134 4.32 8.86 10.60
N VAL A 135 4.15 9.24 9.33
CA VAL A 135 3.25 8.59 8.37
C VAL A 135 3.81 7.24 7.93
N PRO A 136 3.02 6.14 7.95
CA PRO A 136 3.47 4.83 7.50
C PRO A 136 4.01 4.84 6.06
N ILE A 137 5.04 4.04 5.79
CA ILE A 137 5.70 3.98 4.47
C ILE A 137 4.72 3.64 3.32
N ASP A 138 3.70 2.82 3.59
CA ASP A 138 2.64 2.47 2.63
C ASP A 138 1.75 3.67 2.29
N GLU A 139 1.50 4.56 3.24
CA GLU A 139 0.72 5.78 3.03
C GLU A 139 1.55 6.82 2.27
N GLN A 140 2.84 6.95 2.61
CA GLN A 140 3.77 7.82 1.87
C GLN A 140 3.91 7.40 0.40
N LYS A 141 3.87 6.10 0.11
CA LYS A 141 3.83 5.57 -1.26
C LYS A 141 2.60 6.03 -2.03
N VAL A 142 1.42 6.06 -1.41
CA VAL A 142 0.20 6.57 -2.03
C VAL A 142 0.29 8.08 -2.26
N ASP A 143 0.89 8.82 -1.31
CA ASP A 143 1.10 10.26 -1.45
C ASP A 143 2.09 10.61 -2.56
N ALA A 144 3.14 9.81 -2.76
CA ALA A 144 4.05 9.94 -3.90
C ALA A 144 3.29 9.78 -5.23
N MET A 145 2.42 8.78 -5.37
CA MET A 145 1.59 8.61 -6.56
C MET A 145 0.64 9.79 -6.81
N LYS A 146 0.04 10.35 -5.75
CA LYS A 146 -0.81 11.56 -5.86
C LYS A 146 -0.01 12.79 -6.28
N ARG A 147 1.21 12.94 -5.78
CA ARG A 147 2.13 14.02 -6.21
C ARG A 147 2.45 13.89 -7.69
N ILE A 148 2.75 12.69 -8.17
CA ILE A 148 2.94 12.42 -9.61
C ILE A 148 1.69 12.82 -10.41
N GLN A 149 0.48 12.41 -9.99
CA GLN A 149 -0.76 12.84 -10.65
C GLN A 149 -0.92 14.37 -10.68
N SER A 150 -0.57 15.05 -9.59
CA SER A 150 -0.67 16.50 -9.51
C SER A 150 0.32 17.21 -10.43
N LEU A 151 1.55 16.71 -10.52
CA LEU A 151 2.61 17.24 -11.40
C LEU A 151 2.24 17.07 -12.87
N LEU A 152 1.66 15.92 -13.23
CA LEU A 152 1.14 15.67 -14.58
C LEU A 152 -0.01 16.63 -14.94
N LYS A 153 -0.87 16.98 -13.98
CA LYS A 153 -1.96 17.95 -14.17
C LYS A 153 -1.46 19.39 -14.24
N SER A 154 -0.36 19.72 -13.59
CA SER A 154 0.25 21.06 -13.63
C SER A 154 1.17 21.28 -14.84
N GLY A 155 1.44 20.24 -15.63
CA GLY A 155 2.35 20.30 -16.78
C GLY A 155 3.83 20.15 -16.44
N SER A 156 4.16 19.80 -15.19
CA SER A 156 5.53 19.59 -14.71
C SER A 156 5.98 18.15 -14.99
N PHE A 157 6.12 17.79 -16.26
CA PHE A 157 6.37 16.41 -16.67
C PHE A 157 7.75 15.88 -16.26
N GLU A 158 8.79 16.72 -16.32
CA GLU A 158 10.16 16.37 -15.92
C GLU A 158 10.24 16.00 -14.43
N GLU A 159 9.63 16.81 -13.57
CA GLU A 159 9.53 16.54 -12.14
C GLU A 159 8.68 15.30 -11.85
N ALA A 160 7.61 15.08 -12.61
CA ALA A 160 6.77 13.89 -12.47
C ALA A 160 7.56 12.60 -12.77
N ILE A 161 8.37 12.61 -13.83
CA ILE A 161 9.23 11.47 -14.21
C ILE A 161 10.37 11.31 -13.20
N GLY A 162 11.01 12.40 -12.77
CA GLY A 162 12.05 12.36 -11.73
C GLY A 162 11.53 11.75 -10.43
N LEU A 163 10.34 12.18 -10.00
CA LEU A 163 9.66 11.62 -8.82
C LEU A 163 9.28 10.15 -9.02
N LEU A 164 8.84 9.74 -10.22
CA LEU A 164 8.53 8.34 -10.55
C LEU A 164 9.79 7.46 -10.41
N ARG A 165 10.91 7.88 -11.03
CA ARG A 165 12.19 7.15 -10.99
C ARG A 165 12.72 7.03 -9.57
N ALA A 166 12.74 8.12 -8.81
CA ALA A 166 13.15 8.09 -7.41
C ALA A 166 12.22 7.20 -6.55
N SER A 167 10.90 7.26 -6.79
CA SER A 167 9.93 6.40 -6.11
C SER A 167 10.15 4.91 -6.42
N ARG A 168 10.56 4.58 -7.65
CA ARG A 168 10.89 3.21 -8.06
C ARG A 168 12.11 2.67 -7.32
N ASP A 169 13.14 3.50 -7.11
CA ASP A 169 14.35 3.09 -6.38
C ASP A 169 14.08 2.81 -4.90
N VAL A 170 13.16 3.58 -4.29
CA VAL A 170 12.76 3.43 -2.89
C VAL A 170 11.75 2.30 -2.69
N TRP A 171 10.81 2.11 -3.62
CA TRP A 171 9.76 1.09 -3.55
C TRP A 171 9.80 0.14 -4.75
N PRO A 172 10.83 -0.72 -4.85
CA PRO A 172 10.90 -1.72 -5.93
C PRO A 172 9.81 -2.79 -5.81
N GLU A 173 9.21 -2.94 -4.63
CA GLU A 173 8.21 -3.98 -4.37
C GLU A 173 6.85 -3.70 -5.04
N ASN A 174 6.27 -4.77 -5.61
CA ASN A 174 4.98 -4.79 -6.28
C ASN A 174 4.91 -4.00 -7.60
N ASN A 175 6.04 -3.56 -8.17
CA ASN A 175 6.15 -2.87 -9.47
C ASN A 175 5.18 -1.68 -9.63
N CYS A 176 4.84 -0.99 -8.53
CA CYS A 176 3.81 0.05 -8.59
C CYS A 176 4.24 1.32 -9.33
N PHE A 177 5.54 1.52 -9.50
CA PHE A 177 6.16 2.60 -10.28
C PHE A 177 6.89 2.04 -11.53
N GLY A 178 6.53 0.81 -11.94
CA GLY A 178 7.22 0.06 -12.98
C GLY A 178 8.33 -0.87 -12.44
N ALA A 179 8.82 -1.74 -13.32
CA ALA A 179 9.96 -2.62 -13.05
C ALA A 179 11.29 -1.85 -13.06
N PRO A 180 12.35 -2.34 -12.38
CA PRO A 180 13.66 -1.69 -12.37
C PRO A 180 14.31 -1.58 -13.76
N ASP A 181 14.07 -2.54 -14.66
CA ASP A 181 14.62 -2.59 -16.02
C ASP A 181 13.66 -2.00 -17.08
N LEU A 182 13.00 -0.90 -16.76
CA LEU A 182 11.92 -0.35 -17.59
C LEU A 182 12.44 0.28 -18.89
N GLN A 183 11.88 -0.13 -20.02
CA GLN A 183 12.06 0.60 -21.28
C GLN A 183 11.26 1.91 -21.24
N PRO A 184 11.65 2.94 -22.02
CA PRO A 184 10.89 4.21 -22.08
C PRO A 184 9.39 4.00 -22.37
N GLU A 185 9.05 3.05 -23.23
CA GLU A 185 7.67 2.71 -23.56
C GLU A 185 6.89 2.16 -22.35
N ASP A 186 7.54 1.35 -21.52
CA ASP A 186 6.96 0.80 -20.30
C ASP A 186 6.89 1.87 -19.19
N GLU A 187 7.80 2.84 -19.18
CA GLU A 187 7.79 4.00 -18.28
C GLU A 187 6.59 4.91 -18.57
N PHE A 188 6.29 5.15 -19.85
CA PHE A 188 5.08 5.86 -20.27
C PHE A 188 3.80 5.17 -19.77
N MET A 189 3.73 3.84 -19.91
CA MET A 189 2.59 3.06 -19.44
C MET A 189 2.44 3.10 -17.92
N ALA A 190 3.54 3.05 -17.16
CA ALA A 190 3.51 3.16 -15.70
C ALA A 190 2.97 4.54 -15.26
N VAL A 191 3.39 5.62 -15.91
CA VAL A 191 2.87 6.97 -15.64
C VAL A 191 1.38 7.08 -15.99
N ARG A 192 0.95 6.48 -17.11
CA ARG A 192 -0.47 6.42 -17.50
C ARG A 192 -1.30 5.70 -16.45
N ASP A 193 -0.85 4.54 -15.99
CA ASP A 193 -1.57 3.74 -15.00
C ASP A 193 -1.70 4.48 -13.67
N ILE A 194 -0.64 5.17 -13.22
CA ILE A 194 -0.69 6.04 -12.04
C ILE A 194 -1.66 7.20 -12.28
N PHE A 195 -1.65 7.84 -13.46
CA PHE A 195 -2.55 8.94 -13.79
C PHE A 195 -4.02 8.53 -13.78
N MET A 196 -4.33 7.35 -14.31
CA MET A 196 -5.68 6.81 -14.40
C MET A 196 -6.17 6.18 -13.10
N ALA A 197 -5.28 5.91 -12.15
CA ALA A 197 -5.63 5.30 -10.87
C ALA A 197 -6.53 6.23 -10.04
N ASP A 198 -7.59 5.66 -9.47
CA ASP A 198 -8.41 6.36 -8.47
C ASP A 198 -7.71 6.33 -7.11
N LEU A 199 -6.80 7.30 -6.91
CA LEU A 199 -5.98 7.40 -5.70
C LEU A 199 -6.67 8.19 -4.57
N GLY A 200 -7.90 8.66 -4.78
CA GLY A 200 -8.55 9.65 -3.91
C GLY A 200 -7.83 11.00 -3.99
N GLN A 201 -8.57 12.11 -3.80
CA GLN A 201 -7.94 13.43 -3.81
C GLN A 201 -6.84 13.55 -2.74
N PRO A 202 -5.78 14.34 -2.98
CA PRO A 202 -4.86 14.74 -1.92
C PRO A 202 -5.69 15.35 -0.80
N GLY A 203 -5.46 14.89 0.43
CA GLY A 203 -6.24 15.30 1.58
C GLY A 203 -6.28 16.82 1.67
N GLY A 204 -7.42 17.41 1.31
CA GLY A 204 -7.77 18.74 1.74
C GLY A 204 -7.73 18.72 3.27
N LYS A 205 -6.80 19.48 3.84
CA LYS A 205 -6.82 19.82 5.28
C LYS A 205 -8.26 20.17 5.62
N LYS A 206 -8.92 19.36 6.45
CA LYS A 206 -10.22 19.73 7.00
C LYS A 206 -9.98 21.05 7.75
N PRO A 207 -10.68 22.14 7.41
CA PRO A 207 -10.60 23.34 8.23
C PRO A 207 -11.09 22.96 9.62
N PHE A 208 -10.26 23.25 10.63
CA PHE A 208 -10.64 23.18 12.02
C PHE A 208 -11.86 24.10 12.21
N ALA A 209 -13.04 23.50 12.33
CA ALA A 209 -14.18 24.18 12.90
C ALA A 209 -13.93 24.26 14.41
N PHE A 210 -13.47 25.43 14.85
CA PHE A 210 -13.62 25.82 16.25
C PHE A 210 -15.12 25.97 16.52
N SER A 211 -15.58 25.29 17.56
CA SER A 211 -16.85 25.58 18.22
C SER A 211 -16.59 25.80 19.69
#